data_AF-A0A6L5X817-F1
#
_entry.id   AF-A0A6L5X817-F1
#
_cell.length_a   1.000
_cell.length_b   1.000
_cell.length_c   1.000
_cell.angle_alpha   90.00
_cell.angle_beta   90.00
_cell.angle_gamma   90.00
#
_symmetry.space_group_name_H-M   'P 1'
#
loop_
_entity.id
_entity.type
_entity.pdbx_description
1 polymer ?
#
loop_
_entity_poly.entity_id
_entity_poly.type
_entity_poly.pdbx_seq_one_letter_code
_entity_poly.pdbx_strand_id
1 'polypeptide(L)'
;MMDQHTEELANYIRKNDYNLASIARETGIPYMALYDSLFNSSRSRQLRVSEYFAVCSCLGVSPGQLEERYRGMPEEVTTERNGHGSTN
;
A
#
# COMPACT_ATOMS: atom_id res chain seq x y z
N MET A 1 9.71 -5.46 9.96
CA MET A 1 9.01 -6.29 8.96
C MET A 1 7.60 -5.75 8.82
N MET A 2 7.16 -5.53 7.58
CA MET A 2 5.78 -5.16 7.28
C MET A 2 4.90 -6.41 7.43
N ASP A 3 3.66 -6.27 7.88
CA ASP A 3 2.77 -7.43 7.94
C ASP A 3 2.21 -7.74 6.54
N GLN A 4 1.93 -9.02 6.31
CA GLN A 4 1.50 -9.54 5.01
C GLN A 4 0.24 -8.82 4.49
N HIS A 5 -0.72 -8.49 5.35
CA HIS A 5 -1.97 -7.86 4.91
C HIS A 5 -1.75 -6.42 4.44
N THR A 6 -0.92 -5.65 5.14
CA THR A 6 -0.58 -4.30 4.69
C THR A 6 0.20 -4.35 3.37
N GLU A 7 1.06 -5.35 3.16
CA GLU A 7 1.80 -5.53 1.92
C GLU A 7 0.90 -5.91 0.73
N GLU A 8 -0.02 -6.86 0.92
CA GLU A 8 -1.01 -7.24 -0.11
C GLU A 8 -1.86 -6.04 -0.54
N LEU A 9 -2.33 -5.24 0.43
CA LEU A 9 -3.10 -4.03 0.16
C LEU A 9 -2.26 -2.98 -0.60
N ALA A 10 -1.00 -2.79 -0.21
CA ALA A 10 -0.09 -1.91 -0.90
C ALA A 10 0.12 -2.33 -2.36
N ASN A 11 0.30 -3.63 -2.61
CA ASN A 11 0.45 -4.18 -3.96
C ASN A 11 -0.82 -4.02 -4.79
N TYR A 12 -2.00 -4.22 -4.19
CA TYR A 12 -3.28 -3.98 -4.86
C TYR A 12 -3.45 -2.53 -5.28
N ILE A 13 -3.10 -1.58 -4.39
CA ILE A 13 -3.19 -0.14 -4.68
C ILE A 13 -2.28 0.23 -5.85
N ARG A 14 -1.02 -0.25 -5.85
CA ARG A 14 -0.04 0.02 -6.92
C ARG A 14 -0.47 -0.57 -8.26
N LYS A 15 -1.00 -1.81 -8.26
CA LYS A 15 -1.38 -2.52 -9.49
C LYS A 15 -2.58 -1.90 -10.20
N ASN A 16 -3.48 -1.26 -9.46
CA ASN A 16 -4.70 -0.67 -10.00
C ASN A 16 -4.60 0.86 -10.13
N ASP A 17 -3.39 1.44 -10.03
CA ASP A 17 -3.13 2.88 -10.15
C ASP A 17 -4.03 3.77 -9.27
N TYR A 18 -4.41 3.29 -8.08
CA TYR A 18 -5.23 4.08 -7.17
C TYR A 18 -4.45 5.26 -6.61
N ASN A 19 -5.08 6.43 -6.62
CA ASN A 19 -4.48 7.66 -6.11
C ASN A 19 -4.56 7.72 -4.57
N LEU A 20 -3.39 7.69 -3.92
CA LEU A 20 -3.29 7.74 -2.45
C LEU A 20 -3.88 9.02 -1.83
N ALA A 21 -3.84 10.15 -2.54
CA ALA A 21 -4.46 11.39 -2.07
C ALA A 21 -6.00 11.30 -2.10
N SER A 22 -6.57 10.57 -3.07
CA SER A 22 -8.00 10.30 -3.10
C SER A 22 -8.40 9.39 -1.94
N ILE A 23 -7.65 8.32 -1.70
CA ILE A 23 -7.87 7.39 -0.57
C ILE A 23 -7.79 8.15 0.75
N ALA A 24 -6.80 9.03 0.94
CA ALA A 24 -6.66 9.84 2.15
C ALA A 24 -7.90 10.72 2.40
N ARG A 25 -8.45 11.32 1.34
CA ARG A 25 -9.64 12.17 1.43
C ARG A 25 -10.89 11.37 1.76
N GLU A 26 -11.07 10.22 1.14
CA GLU A 26 -12.27 9.38 1.34
C GLU A 26 -12.26 8.67 2.69
N THR A 27 -11.10 8.21 3.14
CA THR A 27 -10.95 7.49 4.42
C THR A 27 -10.77 8.42 5.62
N GLY A 28 -10.40 9.68 5.39
CA GLY A 28 -10.01 10.62 6.44
C GLY A 28 -8.65 10.31 7.09
N ILE A 29 -7.94 9.29 6.60
CA ILE A 29 -6.61 8.93 7.10
C ILE A 29 -5.59 9.91 6.52
N PRO A 30 -4.68 10.48 7.34
CA PRO A 30 -3.67 11.39 6.84
C PRO A 30 -2.85 10.77 5.70
N TYR A 31 -2.62 11.54 4.63
CA TYR A 31 -1.83 11.07 3.48
C TYR A 31 -0.47 10.50 3.90
N MET A 32 0.24 11.19 4.81
CA MET A 32 1.56 10.74 5.27
C MET A 32 1.48 9.44 6.08
N ALA A 33 0.38 9.19 6.78
CA ALA A 33 0.14 7.93 7.48
C ALA A 33 -0.07 6.79 6.48
N LEU A 34 -0.85 7.02 5.42
CA LEU A 34 -1.03 6.06 4.34
C LEU A 34 0.28 5.83 3.55
N TYR A 35 1.05 6.89 3.28
CA TYR A 35 2.31 6.79 2.56
C TYR A 35 3.35 6.00 3.35
N ASP A 36 3.53 6.33 4.63
CA ASP A 36 4.44 5.60 5.52
C ASP A 36 4.02 4.15 5.73
N SER A 37 2.73 3.84 5.57
CA SER A 37 2.22 2.48 5.69
C SER A 37 2.17 1.68 4.40
N LEU A 38 2.00 2.30 3.23
CA LEU A 38 1.72 1.58 1.98
C LEU A 38 2.80 1.76 0.91
N PHE A 39 3.65 2.79 1.01
CA PHE A 39 4.62 3.12 -0.06
C PHE A 39 6.04 3.30 0.45
N ASN A 40 6.23 3.53 1.75
CA ASN A 40 7.54 3.75 2.34
C ASN A 40 8.16 2.44 2.83
N SER A 41 8.99 1.80 1.99
CA SER A 41 9.71 0.57 2.38
C SER A 41 10.73 0.77 3.50
N SER A 42 11.16 2.02 3.77
CA SER A 42 12.10 2.35 4.85
C SER A 42 11.40 2.56 6.20
N ARG A 43 10.08 2.76 6.22
CA ARG A 43 9.29 2.97 7.44
C ARG A 43 8.30 1.84 7.64
N SER A 44 8.39 1.17 8.78
CA SER A 44 7.58 0.00 9.11
C SER A 44 6.30 0.36 9.86
N ARG A 45 5.56 1.38 9.42
CA ARG A 45 4.27 1.71 10.05
C ARG A 45 3.21 0.76 9.53
N GLN A 46 2.82 -0.24 10.31
CA GLN A 46 1.69 -1.10 9.95
C GLN A 46 0.39 -0.29 9.92
N LEU A 47 -0.54 -0.64 9.03
CA LEU A 47 -1.90 -0.11 9.11
C LEU A 47 -2.57 -0.66 10.38
N ARG A 48 -3.26 0.20 11.11
CA ARG A 48 -4.17 -0.27 12.16
C ARG A 48 -5.32 -1.02 11.50
N VAL A 49 -5.91 -1.97 12.21
CA VAL A 49 -7.07 -2.74 11.73
C VAL A 49 -8.18 -1.84 11.18
N SER A 50 -8.51 -0.77 11.89
CA SER A 50 -9.51 0.21 11.44
C SER A 50 -9.11 0.95 10.16
N GLU A 51 -7.82 1.28 10.00
CA GLU A 51 -7.31 1.94 8.79
C GLU A 51 -7.35 0.98 7.60
N TYR A 52 -6.96 -0.27 7.82
CA TYR A 52 -7.02 -1.32 6.80
C TYR A 52 -8.44 -1.52 6.26
N PHE A 53 -9.43 -1.67 7.15
CA PHE A 53 -10.84 -1.81 6.72
C PHE A 53 -11.37 -0.55 6.03
N ALA A 54 -11.02 0.65 6.50
CA ALA A 54 -11.44 1.89 5.85
C ALA A 54 -10.91 1.99 4.41
N VAL A 55 -9.65 1.63 4.19
CA VAL A 55 -9.07 1.58 2.83
C VAL A 55 -9.75 0.50 1.99
N CYS A 56 -9.99 -0.70 2.52
CA CYS A 56 -10.71 -1.76 1.80
C CYS A 56 -12.11 -1.29 1.37
N SER A 57 -12.86 -0.65 2.26
CA SER A 57 -14.19 -0.10 1.96
C SER A 57 -14.15 1.00 0.90
N CYS A 58 -13.16 1.91 0.96
CA CYS A 58 -12.92 2.94 -0.05
C CYS A 58 -12.66 2.34 -1.44
N LEU A 59 -11.89 1.25 -1.49
CA LEU A 59 -11.53 0.56 -2.74
C LEU A 59 -12.61 -0.41 -3.24
N GLY A 60 -13.70 -0.63 -2.47
CA GLY A 60 -14.76 -1.58 -2.79
C GLY A 60 -14.30 -3.04 -2.81
N VAL A 61 -13.23 -3.37 -2.10
CA VAL A 61 -12.65 -4.72 -2.03
C VAL A 61 -12.85 -5.30 -0.63
N SER A 62 -13.19 -6.58 -0.53
CA SER A 62 -13.22 -7.27 0.75
C SER A 62 -11.82 -7.79 1.11
N PRO A 63 -11.42 -7.80 2.40
CA PRO A 63 -10.13 -8.33 2.83
C PRO A 63 -9.83 -9.76 2.33
N GLY A 64 -10.84 -10.63 2.31
CA GLY A 64 -10.68 -12.01 1.83
C GLY A 64 -10.33 -12.09 0.33
N GLN A 65 -10.76 -11.12 -0.48
CA GLN A 65 -10.39 -11.06 -1.91
C GLN A 65 -8.92 -10.67 -2.13
N LEU A 66 -8.30 -9.96 -1.17
CA LEU A 66 -6.88 -9.66 -1.22
C LEU A 66 -6.07 -10.92 -0.89
N GLU A 67 -6.45 -11.65 0.17
CA GLU A 67 -5.74 -12.86 0.62
C GLU A 67 -5.74 -13.98 -0.45
N GLU A 68 -6.85 -14.17 -1.17
CA GLU A 68 -6.98 -15.22 -2.19
C GLU A 68 -6.17 -14.93 -3.46
N ARG A 69 -5.92 -13.66 -3.78
CA ARG A 69 -5.22 -13.25 -5.01
C ARG A 69 -3.69 -13.30 -4.90
N TYR A 70 -3.15 -13.25 -3.69
CA TYR A 70 -1.70 -13.18 -3.43
C TYR A 70 -1.07 -14.45 -2.82
N ARG A 71 -1.88 -15.46 -2.45
CA ARG A 71 -1.39 -16.79 -1.98
C ARG A 71 -0.52 -17.56 -2.99
N GLY A 72 -0.34 -17.06 -4.22
CA GLY A 72 0.42 -17.71 -5.29
C GLY A 72 1.36 -16.83 -6.12
N MET A 73 1.67 -15.59 -5.72
CA MET A 73 2.65 -14.76 -6.45
C MET A 73 4.04 -14.84 -5.79
N PRO A 74 5.11 -15.24 -6.53
CA PRO A 74 6.48 -15.12 -6.04
C PRO A 74 6.88 -13.64 -5.90
N GLU A 75 7.69 -13.39 -4.88
CA GLU A 75 8.18 -12.10 -4.39
C GLU A 75 9.23 -11.48 -5.34
N GLU A 76 8.87 -11.11 -6.57
CA GLU A 76 9.81 -10.39 -7.45
C GLU A 76 9.11 -9.32 -8.29
N VAL A 77 8.97 -8.11 -7.74
CA VAL A 77 9.16 -6.84 -8.48
C VAL A 77 9.59 -5.76 -7.45
N THR A 78 10.87 -5.77 -7.06
CA THR A 78 11.49 -4.56 -6.52
C THR A 78 11.81 -3.63 -7.68
N THR A 79 11.21 -2.45 -7.63
CA THR A 79 11.42 -1.36 -8.58
C THR A 79 12.91 -1.00 -8.70
N GLU A 80 13.51 -1.27 -9.86
CA GLU A 80 14.63 -0.46 -10.32
C GLU A 80 14.07 0.90 -10.78
N ARG A 81 14.25 1.94 -9.97
CA ARG A 81 14.22 3.33 -10.45
C ARG A 81 15.54 4.00 -10.10
N ASN A 82 16.37 4.02 -11.13
CA ASN A 82 17.54 4.84 -11.40
C ASN A 82 17.78 6.02 -10.47
N GLY A 83 19.02 6.09 -9.98
CA GLY A 83 19.59 7.27 -9.36
C GLY A 83 19.56 8.48 -10.29
N HIS A 84 19.30 9.64 -9.70
CA HIS A 84 19.75 10.92 -10.22
C HIS A 84 20.53 11.59 -9.09
N GLY A 85 21.80 11.24 -9.02
CA GLY A 85 22.81 12.14 -8.48
C GLY A 85 23.49 12.81 -9.67
N SER A 86 23.38 14.14 -9.76
CA SER A 86 24.42 15.01 -10.31
C SER A 86 24.12 16.43 -9.89
N THR A 87 24.68 16.79 -8.74
CA THR A 87 25.10 18.16 -8.44
C THR A 87 26.46 18.42 -9.08
N ASN A 88 26.56 19.62 -9.65
CA ASN A 88 27.72 20.39 -10.11
C ASN A 88 28.07 20.31 -11.59
#